data_AF-A0A286U3Z4-F1
#
_entry.id   AF-A0A286U3Z4-F1
#
_cell.length_a   1.000
_cell.length_b   1.000
_cell.length_c   1.000
_cell.angle_alpha   90.00
_cell.angle_beta   90.00
_cell.angle_gamma   90.00
#
_symmetry.space_group_name_H-M   'P 1'
#
loop_
_entity.id
_entity.type
_entity.pdbx_description
1 polymer ?
#
loop_
_entity_poly.entity_id
_entity_poly.type
_entity_poly.pdbx_seq_one_letter_code
_entity_poly.pdbx_strand_id
1 'polypeptide(L)'
;MIQKNNTFNCLLGVALLVVFFLTGCATTTVQETSLSSTEALKTASSPSKRISGTGLTEITDTNKIPDFKDDYGKIELLYAVDNSRLYFEKVKSYPGTFKSIGFTPEKQVETLKLFRDGYVSSKSPQELTEFIAKNFRIFQATGKEHGGEVHFKGYGFPISDKNVTNRTSLAYDWNTAVYFGSLGLHVTPMRSIATDDKVLPPGGLAFVVIEGSTNLNQDKRQSGKSFFVLANDSRSTAKTADRADIFFGIGKNAIQKAENFNTTGKLYYLLKR
;
A
#
# COMPACT_ATOMS: atom_id res chain seq x y z
N MET A 1 -4.08 29.50 -62.03
CA MET A 1 -3.76 29.21 -60.61
C MET A 1 -2.56 28.27 -60.59
N ILE A 2 -1.34 28.81 -60.61
CA ILE A 2 -0.51 29.13 -59.42
C ILE A 2 -0.26 27.84 -58.61
N GLN A 3 0.85 27.10 -58.84
CA GLN A 3 2.23 27.26 -58.30
C GLN A 3 2.42 26.33 -57.06
N LYS A 4 3.47 25.52 -56.84
CA LYS A 4 4.80 25.27 -57.44
C LYS A 4 5.32 23.89 -56.97
N ASN A 5 6.11 23.22 -57.80
CA ASN A 5 7.12 22.25 -57.38
C ASN A 5 8.23 22.95 -56.55
N ASN A 6 8.90 22.22 -55.65
CA ASN A 6 10.37 22.12 -55.71
C ASN A 6 10.94 21.01 -54.80
N THR A 7 11.68 20.13 -55.46
CA THR A 7 12.68 19.21 -54.94
C THR A 7 14.01 19.93 -54.64
N PHE A 8 14.91 19.19 -53.96
CA PHE A 8 16.39 19.30 -53.91
C PHE A 8 17.07 19.97 -52.69
N ASN A 9 17.75 19.08 -51.94
CA ASN A 9 19.08 19.15 -51.30
C ASN A 9 19.53 20.44 -50.60
N CYS A 10 19.93 20.29 -49.32
CA CYS A 10 21.16 20.91 -48.87
C CYS A 10 21.89 20.03 -47.84
N LEU A 11 23.14 19.75 -48.18
CA LEU A 11 24.17 19.05 -47.43
C LEU A 11 24.74 19.92 -46.29
N LEU A 12 25.50 19.25 -45.43
CA LEU A 12 26.63 19.73 -44.62
C LEU A 12 26.35 20.41 -43.27
N GLY A 13 26.91 19.82 -42.21
CA GLY A 13 27.12 20.50 -40.93
C GLY A 13 27.32 19.60 -39.72
N VAL A 14 28.12 18.52 -39.81
CA VAL A 14 28.59 17.79 -38.62
C VAL A 14 29.73 18.59 -37.99
N ALA A 15 29.51 19.15 -36.81
CA ALA A 15 30.58 19.68 -35.95
C ALA A 15 30.62 18.83 -34.66
N LEU A 16 31.62 17.98 -34.60
CA LEU A 16 31.93 17.04 -33.52
C LEU A 16 32.76 17.80 -32.47
N LEU A 17 32.18 18.09 -31.30
CA LEU A 17 32.90 18.72 -30.19
C LEU A 17 33.47 17.62 -29.28
N VAL A 18 34.71 17.24 -29.55
CA VAL A 18 35.52 16.36 -28.70
C VAL A 18 36.15 17.22 -27.61
N VAL A 19 35.73 17.04 -26.37
CA VAL A 19 36.44 17.57 -25.19
C VAL A 19 37.17 16.42 -24.52
N PHE A 20 38.49 16.40 -24.69
CA PHE A 20 39.41 15.60 -23.91
C PHE A 20 39.53 16.19 -22.50
N PHE A 21 39.26 15.41 -21.47
CA PHE A 21 39.92 15.58 -20.17
C PHE A 21 40.71 14.32 -19.85
N LEU A 22 42.02 14.48 -19.98
CA LEU A 22 43.04 13.54 -19.52
C LEU A 22 43.39 13.84 -18.06
N THR A 23 43.83 12.76 -17.40
CA THR A 23 44.69 12.66 -16.21
C THR A 23 44.04 12.70 -14.82
N GLY A 24 44.43 11.71 -14.01
CA GLY A 24 44.28 11.76 -12.56
C GLY A 24 44.16 10.42 -11.84
N CYS A 25 44.93 9.39 -12.18
CA CYS A 25 45.15 8.25 -11.27
C CYS A 25 46.00 8.72 -10.09
N ALA A 26 45.46 8.65 -8.88
CA ALA A 26 46.25 8.65 -7.65
C ALA A 26 45.80 7.46 -6.80
N THR A 27 46.60 6.40 -6.86
CA THR A 27 46.58 5.29 -5.90
C THR A 27 47.22 5.77 -4.60
N THR A 28 46.44 5.90 -3.53
CA THR A 28 46.95 6.04 -2.18
C THR A 28 46.81 4.72 -1.43
N THR A 29 47.96 4.15 -1.10
CA THR A 29 48.20 3.13 -0.09
C THR A 29 47.54 3.50 1.24
N VAL A 30 46.68 2.63 1.77
CA VAL A 30 46.22 2.69 3.16
C VAL A 30 47.16 1.84 4.00
N GLN A 31 47.90 2.54 4.87
CA GLN A 31 48.72 1.99 5.93
C GLN A 31 47.80 1.61 7.10
N GLU A 32 47.82 0.34 7.51
CA GLU A 32 47.22 -0.10 8.77
C GLU A 32 47.92 0.60 9.94
N THR A 33 47.15 1.23 10.83
CA THR A 33 47.58 1.51 12.20
C THR A 33 46.38 1.44 13.14
N SER A 34 46.64 0.81 14.27
CA SER A 34 45.80 0.27 15.32
C SER A 34 45.04 1.27 16.21
N LEU A 35 43.89 0.80 16.69
CA LEU A 35 43.18 1.06 17.97
C LEU A 35 42.86 2.50 18.46
N SER A 36 41.54 2.71 18.50
CA SER A 36 40.73 3.12 19.66
C SER A 36 40.44 4.61 19.94
N SER A 37 39.12 4.82 20.08
CA SER A 37 38.38 5.76 20.95
C SER A 37 37.85 7.06 20.33
N THR A 38 36.51 7.09 20.28
CA THR A 38 35.64 8.22 20.67
C THR A 38 35.06 9.10 19.55
N GLU A 39 33.73 9.25 19.65
CA GLU A 39 32.86 10.26 19.00
C GLU A 39 32.46 10.04 17.53
N ALA A 40 31.53 9.10 17.32
CA ALA A 40 30.64 9.15 16.17
C ALA A 40 29.56 10.24 16.36
N LEU A 41 29.70 11.30 15.57
CA LEU A 41 28.74 12.36 15.29
C LEU A 41 27.33 11.79 15.06
N LYS A 42 26.40 12.11 15.96
CA LYS A 42 24.96 11.83 15.80
C LYS A 42 24.40 12.68 14.67
N THR A 43 24.14 12.09 13.52
CA THR A 43 23.18 12.65 12.56
C THR A 43 21.78 12.42 13.11
N ALA A 44 21.14 13.48 13.62
CA ALA A 44 19.78 13.44 14.15
C ALA A 44 18.78 13.15 13.01
N SER A 45 18.34 11.89 12.91
CA SER A 45 17.13 11.54 12.19
C SER A 45 15.92 11.79 13.11
N SER A 46 14.95 12.55 12.61
CA SER A 46 13.70 12.87 13.32
C SER A 46 13.01 11.60 13.84
N PRO A 47 12.59 11.51 15.12
CA PRO A 47 12.17 10.25 15.71
C PRO A 47 10.73 9.93 15.29
N SER A 48 10.59 9.11 14.26
CA SER A 48 9.36 8.37 14.01
C SER A 48 9.08 7.49 15.24
N LYS A 49 8.04 7.84 16.02
CA LYS A 49 7.74 7.20 17.30
C LYS A 49 7.11 5.82 17.06
N ARG A 50 7.86 4.74 17.27
CA ARG A 50 7.30 3.38 17.33
C ARG A 50 6.33 3.30 18.51
N ILE A 51 5.13 2.80 18.27
CA ILE A 51 4.09 2.72 19.29
C ILE A 51 4.19 1.35 19.97
N SER A 52 4.61 1.36 21.25
CA SER A 52 4.81 0.14 22.04
C SER A 52 3.55 -0.72 22.07
N GLY A 53 3.71 -2.04 21.90
CA GLY A 53 2.60 -3.00 21.83
C GLY A 53 1.86 -3.05 20.49
N THR A 54 2.23 -2.21 19.51
CA THR A 54 1.68 -2.27 18.14
C THR A 54 2.77 -2.50 17.12
N GLY A 55 2.35 -2.91 15.92
CA GLY A 55 3.19 -2.97 14.73
C GLY A 55 3.28 -1.63 13.98
N LEU A 56 2.93 -0.50 14.60
CA LEU A 56 2.80 0.78 13.90
C LEU A 56 3.85 1.81 14.32
N THR A 57 4.25 2.62 13.34
CA THR A 57 5.03 3.83 13.53
C THR A 57 4.33 4.99 12.83
N GLU A 58 4.03 6.07 13.56
CA GLU A 58 3.43 7.27 12.97
C GLU A 58 4.46 8.06 12.15
N ILE A 59 4.09 8.44 10.92
CA ILE A 59 4.90 9.23 10.01
C ILE A 59 4.63 10.71 10.28
N THR A 60 5.65 11.40 10.80
CA THR A 60 5.62 12.84 11.06
C THR A 60 6.42 13.65 10.03
N ASP A 61 7.37 13.00 9.34
CA ASP A 61 8.16 13.58 8.26
C ASP A 61 7.38 13.48 6.94
N THR A 62 7.01 14.63 6.37
CA THR A 62 6.23 14.71 5.14
C THR A 62 6.95 14.07 3.95
N ASN A 63 8.28 13.99 3.96
CA ASN A 63 9.06 13.37 2.88
C ASN A 63 8.94 11.83 2.87
N LYS A 64 8.38 11.24 3.93
CA LYS A 64 8.14 9.80 4.06
C LYS A 64 6.69 9.40 3.77
N ILE A 65 5.83 10.36 3.47
CA ILE A 65 4.44 10.11 3.06
C ILE A 65 4.45 9.55 1.63
N PRO A 66 3.78 8.41 1.35
CA PRO A 66 3.74 7.86 0.00
C PRO A 66 2.83 8.69 -0.91
N ASP A 67 3.06 8.57 -2.22
CA ASP A 67 2.09 9.05 -3.20
C ASP A 67 0.84 8.16 -3.19
N PHE A 68 -0.31 8.76 -2.89
CA PHE A 68 -1.58 8.06 -2.82
C PHE A 68 -2.22 7.98 -4.21
N LYS A 69 -1.99 6.84 -4.85
CA LYS A 69 -2.63 6.42 -6.11
C LYS A 69 -3.31 5.08 -5.90
N ASP A 70 -4.50 4.92 -6.48
CA ASP A 70 -5.23 3.66 -6.43
C ASP A 70 -5.32 3.01 -7.82
N ASP A 71 -4.64 1.87 -7.98
CA ASP A 71 -4.55 1.13 -9.24
C ASP A 71 -5.71 0.15 -9.46
N TYR A 72 -6.67 0.06 -8.53
CA TYR A 72 -7.82 -0.85 -8.60
C TYR A 72 -9.16 -0.09 -8.66
N GLY A 73 -10.26 -0.83 -8.84
CA GLY A 73 -11.59 -0.27 -9.13
C GLY A 73 -12.19 0.57 -8.00
N LYS A 74 -12.64 1.78 -8.35
CA LYS A 74 -13.25 2.76 -7.43
C LYS A 74 -14.54 2.24 -6.79
N ILE A 75 -15.37 1.52 -7.53
CA ILE A 75 -16.68 1.04 -7.06
C ILE A 75 -16.50 0.06 -5.88
N GLU A 76 -15.59 -0.89 -6.04
CA GLU A 76 -15.28 -1.91 -5.04
C GLU A 76 -14.69 -1.29 -3.77
N LEU A 77 -13.84 -0.26 -3.92
CA LEU A 77 -13.30 0.46 -2.76
C LEU A 77 -14.41 1.16 -1.99
N LEU A 78 -15.26 1.93 -2.67
CA LEU A 78 -16.33 2.67 -2.02
C LEU A 78 -17.32 1.73 -1.34
N TYR A 79 -17.62 0.58 -1.96
CA TYR A 79 -18.41 -0.48 -1.35
C TYR A 79 -17.76 -1.04 -0.07
N ALA A 80 -16.46 -1.34 -0.10
CA ALA A 80 -15.73 -1.83 1.08
C ALA A 80 -15.69 -0.80 2.22
N VAL A 81 -15.47 0.49 1.88
CA VAL A 81 -15.49 1.61 2.82
C VAL A 81 -16.87 1.77 3.47
N ASP A 82 -17.94 1.77 2.68
CA ASP A 82 -19.30 1.93 3.18
C ASP A 82 -19.71 0.78 4.11
N ASN A 83 -19.36 -0.47 3.76
CA ASN A 83 -19.62 -1.62 4.61
C ASN A 83 -18.82 -1.56 5.93
N SER A 84 -17.54 -1.17 5.85
CA SER A 84 -16.70 -1.01 7.05
C SER A 84 -17.23 0.08 7.97
N ARG A 85 -17.74 1.19 7.41
CA ARG A 85 -18.38 2.27 8.18
C ARG A 85 -19.60 1.75 8.94
N LEU A 86 -20.50 1.03 8.26
CA LEU A 86 -21.71 0.45 8.87
C LEU A 86 -21.38 -0.57 9.97
N TYR A 87 -20.24 -1.25 9.87
CA TYR A 87 -19.75 -2.11 10.94
C TYR A 87 -19.34 -1.31 12.17
N PHE A 88 -18.49 -0.29 12.01
CA PHE A 88 -18.02 0.50 13.15
C PHE A 88 -19.13 1.26 13.86
N GLU A 89 -20.23 1.61 13.19
CA GLU A 89 -21.44 2.17 13.83
C GLU A 89 -22.09 1.22 14.85
N LYS A 90 -21.85 -0.09 14.74
CA LYS A 90 -22.43 -1.13 15.61
C LYS A 90 -21.43 -1.66 16.65
N VAL A 91 -20.14 -1.45 16.43
CA VAL A 91 -19.07 -1.98 17.27
C VAL A 91 -18.97 -1.17 18.56
N LYS A 92 -19.13 -1.84 19.70
CA LYS A 92 -19.04 -1.21 21.04
C LYS A 92 -17.68 -1.36 21.71
N SER A 93 -16.86 -2.30 21.24
CA SER A 93 -15.56 -2.62 21.84
C SER A 93 -14.49 -2.68 20.78
N TYR A 94 -13.31 -2.19 21.13
CA TYR A 94 -12.14 -2.13 20.25
C TYR A 94 -10.87 -2.33 21.08
N PRO A 95 -9.80 -2.95 20.53
CA PRO A 95 -8.62 -3.28 21.32
C PRO A 95 -7.98 -2.04 21.97
N GLY A 96 -7.69 -2.13 23.28
CA GLY A 96 -7.20 -1.01 24.09
C GLY A 96 -5.92 -0.37 23.55
N THR A 97 -5.00 -1.18 23.02
CA THR A 97 -3.72 -0.74 22.44
C THR A 97 -3.90 0.19 21.24
N PHE A 98 -4.96 0.01 20.45
CA PHE A 98 -5.24 0.90 19.32
C PHE A 98 -6.07 2.11 19.73
N LYS A 99 -6.96 1.95 20.72
CA LYS A 99 -7.69 3.08 21.31
C LYS A 99 -6.73 4.13 21.90
N SER A 100 -5.65 3.70 22.55
CA SER A 100 -4.66 4.62 23.15
C SER A 100 -3.92 5.49 22.13
N ILE A 101 -3.93 5.12 20.85
CA ILE A 101 -3.37 5.91 19.75
C ILE A 101 -4.43 6.53 18.84
N GLY A 102 -5.71 6.47 19.23
CA GLY A 102 -6.82 7.17 18.59
C GLY A 102 -7.69 6.33 17.67
N PHE A 103 -7.36 5.06 17.42
CA PHE A 103 -8.26 4.17 16.68
C PHE A 103 -9.37 3.72 17.62
N THR A 104 -10.51 4.41 17.56
CA THR A 104 -11.78 4.01 18.20
C THR A 104 -12.82 3.71 17.12
N PRO A 105 -13.90 2.97 17.42
CA PRO A 105 -14.99 2.78 16.46
C PRO A 105 -15.52 4.10 15.89
N GLU A 106 -15.71 5.12 16.74
CA GLU A 106 -16.20 6.44 16.35
C GLU A 106 -15.21 7.14 15.40
N LYS A 107 -13.91 7.14 15.76
CA LYS A 107 -12.87 7.76 14.91
C LYS A 107 -12.71 7.01 13.58
N GLN A 108 -12.92 5.69 13.55
CA GLN A 108 -12.93 4.89 12.32
C GLN A 108 -14.10 5.28 11.42
N VAL A 109 -15.32 5.47 11.97
CA VAL A 109 -16.48 5.99 11.20
C VAL A 109 -16.15 7.35 10.58
N GLU A 110 -15.60 8.28 11.37
CA GLU A 110 -15.22 9.60 10.87
C GLU A 110 -14.13 9.54 9.79
N THR A 111 -13.14 8.65 9.99
CA THR A 111 -12.04 8.42 9.04
C THR A 111 -12.56 7.91 7.71
N LEU A 112 -13.41 6.89 7.73
CA LEU A 112 -13.97 6.29 6.53
C LEU A 112 -14.87 7.27 5.78
N LYS A 113 -15.69 8.06 6.50
CA LYS A 113 -16.52 9.11 5.90
C LYS A 113 -15.67 10.18 5.21
N LEU A 114 -14.68 10.74 5.91
CA LEU A 114 -13.82 11.78 5.36
C LEU A 114 -12.98 11.27 4.18
N PHE A 115 -12.47 10.04 4.28
CA PHE A 115 -11.74 9.41 3.18
C PHE A 115 -12.62 9.24 1.96
N ARG A 116 -13.85 8.74 2.13
CA ARG A 116 -14.80 8.57 1.05
C ARG A 116 -15.06 9.87 0.30
N ASP A 117 -15.33 10.96 1.03
CA ASP A 117 -15.63 12.27 0.45
C ASP A 117 -14.42 12.83 -0.32
N GLY A 118 -13.23 12.74 0.27
CA GLY A 118 -11.97 13.16 -0.36
C GLY A 118 -11.60 12.34 -1.59
N TYR A 119 -11.73 11.01 -1.51
CA TYR A 119 -11.42 10.11 -2.62
C TYR A 119 -12.37 10.32 -3.80
N VAL A 120 -13.64 10.61 -3.55
CA VAL A 120 -14.62 10.89 -4.62
C VAL A 120 -14.37 12.25 -5.26
N SER A 121 -13.99 13.26 -4.48
CA SER A 121 -13.82 14.64 -4.94
C SER A 121 -12.46 14.93 -5.60
N SER A 122 -11.40 14.18 -5.22
CA SER A 122 -10.07 14.32 -5.80
C SER A 122 -10.05 13.92 -7.28
N LYS A 123 -9.53 14.78 -8.14
CA LYS A 123 -9.50 14.59 -9.60
C LYS A 123 -8.21 13.97 -10.10
N SER A 124 -7.19 13.91 -9.24
CA SER A 124 -5.88 13.34 -9.57
C SER A 124 -5.26 12.65 -8.34
N PRO A 125 -4.28 11.74 -8.55
CA PRO A 125 -3.50 11.18 -7.44
C PRO A 125 -2.78 12.26 -6.61
N GLN A 126 -2.33 13.35 -7.23
CA GLN A 126 -1.71 14.46 -6.50
C GLN A 126 -2.70 15.14 -5.55
N GLU A 127 -3.89 15.48 -6.04
CA GLU A 127 -4.94 16.06 -5.19
C GLU A 127 -5.32 15.13 -4.04
N LEU A 128 -5.38 13.81 -4.31
CA LEU A 128 -5.65 12.81 -3.27
C LEU A 128 -4.53 12.76 -2.23
N THR A 129 -3.27 12.79 -2.65
CA THR A 129 -2.11 12.84 -1.75
C THR A 129 -2.14 14.09 -0.87
N GLU A 130 -2.37 15.26 -1.46
CA GLU A 130 -2.48 16.52 -0.72
C GLU A 130 -3.64 16.49 0.28
N PHE A 131 -4.80 15.97 -0.14
CA PHE A 131 -5.96 15.79 0.72
C PHE A 131 -5.65 14.85 1.91
N ILE A 132 -5.03 13.70 1.65
CA ILE A 132 -4.70 12.73 2.71
C ILE A 132 -3.65 13.30 3.66
N ALA A 133 -2.57 13.87 3.11
CA ALA A 133 -1.49 14.47 3.89
C ALA A 133 -1.96 15.65 4.76
N LYS A 134 -3.03 16.35 4.35
CA LYS A 134 -3.65 17.42 5.15
C LYS A 134 -4.57 16.93 6.26
N ASN A 135 -5.31 15.84 6.02
CA ASN A 135 -6.45 15.46 6.86
C ASN A 135 -6.21 14.22 7.74
N PHE A 136 -5.15 13.46 7.48
CA PHE A 136 -4.94 12.16 8.12
C PHE A 136 -3.59 12.08 8.85
N ARG A 137 -3.60 11.36 9.97
CA ARG A 137 -2.42 10.74 10.56
C ARG A 137 -2.12 9.47 9.77
N ILE A 138 -0.86 9.26 9.42
CA ILE A 138 -0.41 8.17 8.57
C ILE A 138 0.53 7.31 9.40
N PHE A 139 0.23 6.03 9.50
CA PHE A 139 1.03 5.07 10.26
C PHE A 139 1.58 4.02 9.31
N GLN A 140 2.89 3.78 9.33
CA GLN A 140 3.47 2.65 8.62
C GLN A 140 3.43 1.40 9.50
N ALA A 141 3.04 0.27 8.94
CA ALA A 141 3.26 -1.03 9.54
C ALA A 141 4.77 -1.34 9.51
N THR A 142 5.36 -1.46 10.69
CA THR A 142 6.78 -1.74 10.87
C THR A 142 6.94 -3.01 11.68
N GLY A 143 7.18 -4.13 11.00
CA GLY A 143 7.60 -5.38 11.64
C GLY A 143 8.95 -5.28 12.32
N LYS A 144 9.32 -6.34 13.04
CA LYS A 144 10.65 -6.44 13.67
C LYS A 144 11.71 -6.92 12.69
N GLU A 145 11.32 -7.64 11.63
CA GLU A 145 12.27 -8.42 10.83
C GLU A 145 12.64 -7.79 9.48
N HIS A 146 11.79 -6.90 8.94
CA HIS A 146 11.92 -6.45 7.55
C HIS A 146 12.06 -4.94 7.36
N GLY A 147 12.61 -4.20 8.32
CA GLY A 147 12.99 -2.79 8.11
C GLY A 147 11.84 -1.84 7.75
N GLY A 148 10.58 -2.20 8.01
CA GLY A 148 9.39 -1.45 7.62
C GLY A 148 8.67 -1.98 6.38
N GLU A 149 9.17 -3.05 5.78
CA GLU A 149 8.49 -3.79 4.72
C GLU A 149 7.50 -4.83 5.28
N VAL A 150 6.50 -5.13 4.46
CA VAL A 150 5.46 -6.13 4.69
C VAL A 150 5.50 -7.15 3.56
N HIS A 151 5.51 -8.42 3.93
CA HIS A 151 5.35 -9.54 3.03
C HIS A 151 3.87 -9.76 2.73
N PHE A 152 3.50 -9.58 1.47
CA PHE A 152 2.14 -9.77 0.98
C PHE A 152 1.99 -11.09 0.25
N LYS A 153 1.00 -11.90 0.66
CA LYS A 153 0.57 -13.10 -0.06
C LYS A 153 -0.87 -12.97 -0.54
N GLY A 154 -1.23 -13.71 -1.57
CA GLY A 154 -2.62 -13.79 -2.01
C GLY A 154 -3.38 -14.90 -1.28
N TYR A 155 -4.69 -14.69 -1.05
CA TYR A 155 -5.61 -15.77 -0.70
C TYR A 155 -6.94 -15.63 -1.44
N GLY A 156 -7.61 -16.76 -1.63
CA GLY A 156 -8.93 -16.85 -2.23
C GLY A 156 -9.58 -18.18 -1.88
N PHE A 157 -10.84 -18.37 -2.28
CA PHE A 157 -11.60 -19.58 -1.96
C PHE A 157 -12.21 -20.20 -3.21
N PRO A 158 -12.38 -21.53 -3.27
CA PRO A 158 -13.26 -22.14 -4.26
C PRO A 158 -14.71 -21.73 -3.99
N ILE A 159 -15.57 -21.79 -5.02
CA ILE A 159 -17.01 -21.47 -4.89
C ILE A 159 -17.68 -22.38 -3.84
N SER A 160 -17.18 -23.60 -3.68
CA SER A 160 -17.70 -24.61 -2.76
C SER A 160 -16.99 -24.63 -1.39
N ASP A 161 -16.22 -23.60 -1.03
CA ASP A 161 -15.59 -23.55 0.29
C ASP A 161 -16.64 -23.48 1.40
N LYS A 162 -16.44 -24.19 2.51
CA LYS A 162 -17.38 -24.21 3.63
C LYS A 162 -17.60 -22.83 4.28
N ASN A 163 -16.65 -21.91 4.13
CA ASN A 163 -16.77 -20.55 4.65
C ASN A 163 -17.40 -19.59 3.64
N VAL A 164 -17.63 -20.05 2.41
CA VAL A 164 -18.29 -19.29 1.35
C VAL A 164 -19.80 -19.57 1.38
N THR A 165 -20.60 -18.51 1.47
CA THR A 165 -22.05 -18.59 1.48
C THR A 165 -22.61 -18.18 0.11
N ASN A 166 -23.58 -18.91 -0.42
CA ASN A 166 -24.33 -18.49 -1.59
C ASN A 166 -25.54 -17.67 -1.17
N ARG A 167 -25.72 -16.48 -1.76
CA ARG A 167 -26.87 -15.62 -1.52
C ARG A 167 -27.57 -15.31 -2.83
N THR A 168 -28.88 -15.52 -2.88
CA THR A 168 -29.72 -15.06 -4.00
C THR A 168 -30.10 -13.59 -3.80
N SER A 169 -30.01 -12.78 -4.86
CA SER A 169 -30.56 -11.43 -4.84
C SER A 169 -32.06 -11.48 -5.15
N LEU A 170 -32.89 -10.72 -4.44
CA LEU A 170 -34.36 -10.75 -4.57
C LEU A 170 -34.91 -10.25 -5.91
N ALA A 171 -34.06 -9.80 -6.85
CA ALA A 171 -34.49 -9.29 -8.15
C ALA A 171 -34.15 -10.21 -9.34
N TYR A 172 -33.11 -11.05 -9.20
CA TYR A 172 -32.70 -12.03 -10.20
C TYR A 172 -31.96 -13.17 -9.48
N ASP A 173 -32.28 -14.41 -9.84
CA ASP A 173 -31.73 -15.66 -9.28
C ASP A 173 -30.26 -15.88 -9.66
N TRP A 174 -29.40 -14.94 -9.26
CA TRP A 174 -27.95 -15.10 -9.26
C TRP A 174 -27.54 -15.52 -7.86
N ASN A 175 -27.04 -16.75 -7.72
CA ASN A 175 -26.29 -17.16 -6.55
C ASN A 175 -24.97 -16.40 -6.53
N THR A 176 -24.84 -15.44 -5.60
CA THR A 176 -23.59 -14.73 -5.36
C THR A 176 -22.84 -15.41 -4.23
N ALA A 177 -21.64 -15.91 -4.51
CA ALA A 177 -20.75 -16.47 -3.51
C ALA A 177 -20.09 -15.32 -2.72
N VAL A 178 -20.25 -15.32 -1.40
CA VAL A 178 -19.70 -14.30 -0.49
C VAL A 178 -18.86 -14.94 0.60
N TYR A 179 -17.79 -14.26 1.02
CA TYR A 179 -16.98 -14.65 2.16
C TYR A 179 -16.99 -13.53 3.20
N PHE A 180 -17.20 -13.91 4.46
CA PHE A 180 -17.14 -12.98 5.59
C PHE A 180 -15.80 -13.17 6.31
N GLY A 181 -15.06 -12.09 6.48
CA GLY A 181 -13.79 -12.08 7.21
C GLY A 181 -14.01 -12.24 8.72
N SER A 182 -12.91 -12.28 9.48
CA SER A 182 -12.92 -12.44 10.94
C SER A 182 -13.76 -11.40 11.70
N LEU A 183 -14.01 -10.22 11.11
CA LEU A 183 -14.88 -9.19 11.69
C LEU A 183 -16.37 -9.39 11.40
N GLY A 184 -16.74 -10.46 10.68
CA GLY A 184 -18.12 -10.69 10.21
C GLY A 184 -18.54 -9.75 9.07
N LEU A 185 -17.57 -9.08 8.43
CA LEU A 185 -17.79 -8.20 7.28
C LEU A 185 -17.56 -8.94 5.98
N HIS A 186 -18.33 -8.62 4.95
CA HIS A 186 -18.06 -9.08 3.60
C HIS A 186 -16.69 -8.57 3.16
N VAL A 187 -15.79 -9.48 2.81
CA VAL A 187 -14.49 -9.10 2.24
C VAL A 187 -14.64 -8.84 0.75
N THR A 188 -13.93 -7.82 0.26
CA THR A 188 -14.05 -7.38 -1.13
C THR A 188 -12.74 -7.68 -1.85
N PRO A 189 -12.76 -8.38 -3.01
CA PRO A 189 -11.55 -8.70 -3.76
C PRO A 189 -10.68 -7.45 -4.01
N MET A 190 -9.38 -7.56 -3.77
CA MET A 190 -8.38 -6.49 -3.85
C MET A 190 -8.63 -5.27 -2.94
N ARG A 191 -9.66 -5.31 -2.08
CA ARG A 191 -10.05 -4.24 -1.15
C ARG A 191 -10.10 -4.70 0.30
N SER A 192 -9.75 -5.96 0.54
CA SER A 192 -9.70 -6.59 1.85
C SER A 192 -8.35 -7.28 2.06
N ILE A 193 -7.80 -7.13 3.25
CA ILE A 193 -6.61 -7.83 3.70
C ILE A 193 -6.87 -8.55 5.01
N ALA A 194 -6.17 -9.67 5.20
CA ALA A 194 -6.06 -10.34 6.47
C ALA A 194 -4.77 -9.93 7.17
N THR A 195 -4.90 -9.46 8.40
CA THR A 195 -3.76 -9.03 9.25
C THR A 195 -3.89 -9.58 10.66
N ASP A 196 -2.85 -9.43 11.47
CA ASP A 196 -2.94 -9.71 12.90
C ASP A 196 -3.70 -8.61 13.63
N ASP A 197 -4.90 -8.92 14.13
CA ASP A 197 -5.78 -8.00 14.85
C ASP A 197 -5.28 -7.63 16.26
N LYS A 198 -4.21 -8.26 16.73
CA LYS A 198 -3.51 -7.88 17.97
C LYS A 198 -2.38 -6.89 17.72
N VAL A 199 -1.90 -6.78 16.48
CA VAL A 199 -0.69 -6.05 16.14
C VAL A 199 -0.97 -4.86 15.20
N LEU A 200 -1.99 -4.99 14.36
CA LEU A 200 -2.48 -3.96 13.44
C LEU A 200 -3.97 -3.64 13.69
N PRO A 201 -4.45 -2.41 13.44
CA PRO A 201 -5.82 -2.01 13.77
C PRO A 201 -6.89 -2.79 12.96
N PRO A 202 -7.72 -3.63 13.60
CA PRO A 202 -8.75 -4.38 12.88
C PRO A 202 -9.78 -3.46 12.24
N GLY A 203 -10.07 -3.71 10.97
CA GLY A 203 -11.01 -2.95 10.15
C GLY A 203 -10.48 -1.57 9.72
N GLY A 204 -9.23 -1.22 10.07
CA GLY A 204 -8.62 0.04 9.68
C GLY A 204 -8.55 0.25 8.17
N LEU A 205 -8.70 1.51 7.74
CA LEU A 205 -8.39 1.95 6.38
C LEU A 205 -6.89 1.91 6.16
N ALA A 206 -6.47 1.17 5.15
CA ALA A 206 -5.07 0.97 4.85
C ALA A 206 -4.74 1.20 3.37
N PHE A 207 -3.46 1.39 3.09
CA PHE A 207 -2.90 1.66 1.78
C PHE A 207 -1.67 0.76 1.57
N VAL A 208 -1.70 -0.01 0.49
CA VAL A 208 -0.64 -0.92 0.09
C VAL A 208 0.20 -0.25 -0.98
N VAL A 209 1.52 -0.35 -0.87
CA VAL A 209 2.48 0.04 -1.90
C VAL A 209 3.38 -1.15 -2.19
N ILE A 210 3.31 -1.67 -3.40
CA ILE A 210 4.18 -2.72 -3.93
C ILE A 210 5.13 -2.08 -4.92
N GLU A 211 6.41 -2.16 -4.66
CA GLU A 211 7.43 -1.58 -5.53
C GLU A 211 7.55 -2.42 -6.81
N GLY A 212 7.77 -1.75 -7.94
CA GLY A 212 7.92 -2.43 -9.23
C GLY A 212 9.28 -3.11 -9.33
N SER A 213 9.34 -4.33 -9.88
CA SER A 213 10.62 -4.98 -10.17
C SER A 213 11.17 -4.54 -11.53
N THR A 214 12.49 -4.34 -11.58
CA THR A 214 13.23 -4.27 -12.84
C THR A 214 13.96 -5.60 -13.00
N ASN A 215 13.48 -6.45 -13.90
CA ASN A 215 14.24 -7.65 -14.27
C ASN A 215 15.32 -7.23 -15.28
N LEU A 216 16.60 -7.34 -14.91
CA LEU A 216 17.74 -7.00 -15.77
C LEU A 216 17.83 -7.86 -17.05
N ASN A 217 17.06 -8.95 -17.14
CA ASN A 217 17.14 -9.95 -18.22
C ASN A 217 15.87 -10.07 -19.09
N GLN A 218 14.84 -9.24 -18.86
CA GLN A 218 13.67 -9.18 -19.74
C GLN A 218 13.16 -7.74 -19.80
N ASP A 219 12.90 -7.22 -21.00
CA ASP A 219 12.35 -5.88 -21.32
C ASP A 219 10.97 -5.56 -20.68
N LYS A 220 10.50 -6.36 -19.73
CA LYS A 220 9.21 -6.19 -19.07
C LYS A 220 9.39 -5.57 -17.68
N ARG A 221 9.46 -4.24 -17.65
CA ARG A 221 9.38 -3.46 -16.40
C ARG A 221 7.99 -3.65 -15.80
N GLN A 222 7.90 -4.30 -14.65
CA GLN A 222 6.63 -4.38 -13.93
C GLN A 222 6.44 -3.07 -13.17
N SER A 223 5.47 -2.26 -13.56
CA SER A 223 5.13 -1.06 -12.81
C SER A 223 4.69 -1.45 -11.40
N GLY A 224 5.21 -0.76 -10.38
CA GLY A 224 4.71 -0.89 -9.01
C GLY A 224 3.19 -0.67 -8.95
N LYS A 225 2.57 -1.18 -7.89
CA LYS A 225 1.14 -1.09 -7.66
C LYS A 225 0.85 -0.48 -6.30
N SER A 226 -0.11 0.41 -6.24
CA SER A 226 -0.59 0.94 -4.97
C SER A 226 -2.10 1.02 -4.93
N PHE A 227 -2.70 0.75 -3.77
CA PHE A 227 -4.15 0.67 -3.64
C PHE A 227 -4.63 0.68 -2.20
N PHE A 228 -5.87 1.12 -2.01
CA PHE A 228 -6.53 1.13 -0.71
C PHE A 228 -7.23 -0.19 -0.42
N VAL A 229 -7.18 -0.58 0.85
CA VAL A 229 -7.77 -1.81 1.40
C VAL A 229 -8.32 -1.57 2.80
N LEU A 230 -9.17 -2.47 3.27
CA LEU A 230 -9.68 -2.54 4.63
C LEU A 230 -9.12 -3.78 5.32
N ALA A 231 -8.61 -3.64 6.54
CA ALA A 231 -8.10 -4.74 7.36
C ALA A 231 -9.21 -5.55 8.04
N ASN A 232 -10.19 -6.04 7.27
CA ASN A 232 -11.42 -6.63 7.79
C ASN A 232 -11.40 -8.17 7.95
N ASP A 233 -10.23 -8.78 7.86
CA ASP A 233 -10.03 -10.21 8.06
C ASP A 233 -8.79 -10.51 8.90
N SER A 234 -8.66 -11.75 9.37
CA SER A 234 -7.46 -12.26 10.04
C SER A 234 -7.29 -13.74 9.73
N ARG A 235 -6.05 -14.13 9.44
CA ARG A 235 -5.68 -15.51 9.08
C ARG A 235 -4.50 -15.97 9.91
N SER A 236 -4.38 -17.28 10.13
CA SER A 236 -3.24 -17.89 10.86
C SER A 236 -1.89 -17.64 10.18
N THR A 237 -1.90 -17.33 8.89
CA THR A 237 -0.72 -17.06 8.05
C THR A 237 -0.18 -15.63 8.16
N ALA A 238 -0.98 -14.69 8.68
CA ALA A 238 -0.67 -13.27 8.81
C ALA A 238 -0.74 -12.84 10.29
N LYS A 239 0.21 -13.32 11.10
CA LYS A 239 0.25 -13.15 12.57
C LYS A 239 1.38 -12.23 13.07
N THR A 240 1.89 -11.37 12.20
CA THR A 240 2.96 -10.42 12.50
C THR A 240 2.69 -9.09 11.78
N ALA A 241 3.31 -8.01 12.24
CA ALA A 241 3.13 -6.69 11.64
C ALA A 241 3.73 -6.55 10.22
N ASP A 242 4.61 -7.47 9.85
CA ASP A 242 5.25 -7.58 8.55
C ASP A 242 4.59 -8.62 7.64
N ARG A 243 3.37 -9.07 7.95
CA ARG A 243 2.60 -9.97 7.08
C ARG A 243 1.18 -9.48 6.89
N ALA A 244 0.72 -9.52 5.64
CA ALA A 244 -0.67 -9.31 5.29
C ALA A 244 -1.05 -10.19 4.10
N ASP A 245 -2.20 -10.87 4.17
CA ASP A 245 -2.71 -11.61 3.01
C ASP A 245 -3.76 -10.75 2.29
N ILE A 246 -3.66 -10.60 0.97
CA ILE A 246 -4.61 -9.86 0.13
C ILE A 246 -5.66 -10.81 -0.41
N PHE A 247 -6.93 -10.45 -0.28
CA PHE A 247 -8.03 -11.26 -0.78
C PHE A 247 -8.21 -11.08 -2.29
N PHE A 248 -8.10 -12.16 -3.06
CA PHE A 248 -8.28 -12.15 -4.53
C PHE A 248 -9.69 -12.50 -4.98
N GLY A 249 -10.54 -13.00 -4.07
CA GLY A 249 -11.93 -13.36 -4.36
C GLY A 249 -12.21 -14.86 -4.31
N ILE A 250 -13.31 -15.23 -4.97
CA ILE A 250 -13.85 -16.59 -4.97
C ILE A 250 -13.85 -17.13 -6.41
N GLY A 251 -13.49 -18.40 -6.56
CA GLY A 251 -13.44 -19.12 -7.84
C GLY A 251 -12.02 -19.39 -8.35
N LYS A 252 -11.93 -20.26 -9.36
CA LYS A 252 -10.65 -20.81 -9.86
C LYS A 252 -9.64 -19.72 -10.26
N ASN A 253 -10.09 -18.68 -10.95
CA ASN A 253 -9.22 -17.57 -11.36
C ASN A 253 -8.68 -16.78 -10.16
N ALA A 254 -9.51 -16.54 -9.14
CA ALA A 254 -9.08 -15.83 -7.93
C ALA A 254 -8.00 -16.63 -7.17
N ILE A 255 -8.19 -17.95 -7.04
CA ILE A 255 -7.21 -18.85 -6.40
C ILE A 255 -5.90 -18.84 -7.18
N GLN A 256 -5.95 -19.04 -8.51
CA GLN A 256 -4.74 -19.04 -9.34
C GLN A 256 -3.96 -17.73 -9.23
N LYS A 257 -4.65 -16.58 -9.20
CA LYS A 257 -3.99 -15.28 -9.00
C LYS A 257 -3.40 -15.16 -7.60
N ALA A 258 -4.11 -15.62 -6.57
CA ALA A 258 -3.64 -15.61 -5.19
C ALA A 258 -2.37 -16.46 -5.00
N GLU A 259 -2.33 -17.67 -5.54
CA GLU A 259 -1.19 -18.59 -5.44
C GLU A 259 0.07 -18.02 -6.10
N ASN A 260 -0.10 -17.27 -7.19
CA ASN A 260 1.00 -16.62 -7.90
C ASN A 260 1.36 -15.24 -7.32
N PHE A 261 0.65 -14.78 -6.29
CA PHE A 261 0.90 -13.48 -5.68
C PHE A 261 1.70 -13.63 -4.39
N ASN A 262 2.96 -13.21 -4.47
CA ASN A 262 3.92 -13.23 -3.37
C ASN A 262 4.92 -12.10 -3.60
N THR A 263 4.84 -11.04 -2.80
CA THR A 263 5.65 -9.84 -3.00
C THR A 263 5.87 -9.09 -1.69
N THR A 264 6.77 -8.13 -1.72
CA THR A 264 7.09 -7.29 -0.56
C THR A 264 6.78 -5.84 -0.89
N GLY A 265 6.40 -5.06 0.12
CA GLY A 265 6.09 -3.65 -0.06
C GLY A 265 5.88 -2.96 1.28
N LYS A 266 5.15 -1.86 1.27
CA LYS A 266 4.82 -1.08 2.48
C LYS A 266 3.32 -1.07 2.70
N LEU A 267 2.92 -1.13 3.96
CA LEU A 267 1.53 -1.02 4.39
C LEU A 267 1.38 0.20 5.28
N TYR A 268 0.42 1.05 4.96
CA TYR A 268 0.11 2.25 5.73
C TYR A 268 -1.33 2.17 6.25
N TYR A 269 -1.57 2.69 7.45
CA TYR A 269 -2.89 2.89 8.02
C TYR A 269 -3.19 4.39 8.09
N LEU A 270 -4.42 4.75 7.79
CA LEU A 270 -4.90 6.12 7.80
C LEU A 270 -5.90 6.30 8.94
N LEU A 271 -5.74 7.36 9.72
CA LEU A 271 -6.69 7.78 10.73
C LEU A 271 -6.91 9.27 10.57
N LYS A 272 -8.16 9.74 10.56
CA LYS A 272 -8.46 11.17 10.55
C LYS A 272 -7.72 11.88 11.69
N ARG A 273 -7.17 13.06 11.42
CA ARG A 273 -6.56 13.94 12.45
C ARG A 273 -7.58 14.32 13.54
#